data_AF-S3HD24-F1
#
_entry.id   AF-S3HD24-F1
#
_cell.length_a   1.000
_cell.length_b   1.000
_cell.length_c   1.000
_cell.angle_alpha   90.00
_cell.angle_beta   90.00
_cell.angle_gamma   90.00
#
_symmetry.space_group_name_H-M   'P 1'
#
loop_
_entity.id
_entity.type
_entity.pdbx_description
1 polymer ?
#
loop_
_entity_poly.entity_id
_entity_poly.type
_entity_poly.pdbx_seq_one_letter_code
_entity_poly.pdbx_strand_id
1 'polypeptide(L)'
;MVTGNAVLKKSEFFSTGQKYDSNYPGRDMTMAAHQREWINEHDDQPASDLLRAVKIAFKAHMGQTDKGGEPYFLHCKRVADAVSGGERAVAYLHDVVEKGPGWTLDRLRDEGFTPAVIEAVDALTRRRDETDDAFVARALKNELARPVKVADLKDNLAQAEKTGIDSSKYREGLRLASQICGKPIRLG
;
A
#
# COMPACT_ATOMS: atom_id res chain seq x y z
N MET A 1 -28.89 -33.81 30.62
CA MET A 1 -30.01 -33.00 30.06
C MET A 1 -30.24 -31.84 31.03
N VAL A 2 -29.72 -30.65 30.67
CA VAL A 2 -30.42 -29.34 30.46
C VAL A 2 -31.23 -28.90 31.71
N THR A 3 -31.04 -27.75 32.35
CA THR A 3 -31.09 -26.31 31.96
C THR A 3 -30.61 -25.48 33.17
N GLY A 4 -30.09 -24.25 33.16
CA GLY A 4 -29.92 -23.19 32.15
C GLY A 4 -29.53 -21.85 32.83
N ASN A 5 -28.82 -21.00 32.07
CA ASN A 5 -28.69 -19.52 32.07
C ASN A 5 -28.65 -18.71 33.39
N ALA A 6 -27.54 -18.04 33.72
CA ALA A 6 -27.02 -16.75 33.19
C ALA A 6 -27.67 -15.51 33.82
N VAL A 7 -26.85 -14.58 34.36
CA VAL A 7 -26.82 -13.12 34.13
C VAL A 7 -25.80 -12.52 35.13
N LEU A 8 -24.66 -12.06 34.64
CA LEU A 8 -23.77 -11.18 35.41
C LEU A 8 -24.13 -9.72 35.09
N LYS A 9 -24.53 -8.99 36.13
CA LYS A 9 -24.75 -7.54 36.12
C LYS A 9 -23.43 -6.81 35.94
N LYS A 10 -23.41 -5.78 35.10
CA LYS A 10 -22.48 -4.65 35.22
C LYS A 10 -23.26 -3.34 35.10
N SER A 11 -23.73 -2.85 36.24
CA SER A 11 -23.53 -1.45 36.62
C SER A 11 -22.04 -1.34 37.00
N GLU A 12 -21.29 -0.26 36.80
CA GLU A 12 -21.62 1.14 37.05
C GLU A 12 -20.37 2.00 36.74
N PHE A 13 -20.56 3.31 36.58
CA PHE A 13 -19.56 4.39 36.65
C PHE A 13 -18.55 4.56 35.50
N PHE A 14 -18.94 5.39 34.51
CA PHE A 14 -18.22 6.64 34.25
C PHE A 14 -19.25 7.77 34.16
N SER A 15 -19.36 8.52 35.25
CA SER A 15 -20.03 9.82 35.31
C SER A 15 -18.94 10.88 35.33
N THR A 16 -18.75 11.56 34.20
CA THR A 16 -18.31 12.95 34.17
C THR A 16 -19.02 13.60 33.00
N GLY A 17 -20.01 14.43 33.33
CA GLY A 17 -20.82 15.13 32.35
C GLY A 17 -19.98 16.08 31.50
N GLN A 18 -19.98 15.84 30.20
CA GLN A 18 -20.01 16.93 29.23
C GLN A 18 -21.40 16.94 28.61
N LYS A 19 -22.06 18.09 28.73
CA LYS A 19 -23.35 18.35 28.10
C LYS A 19 -23.14 18.22 26.58
N TYR A 20 -23.81 17.27 25.96
CA TYR A 20 -23.91 17.24 24.50
C TYR A 20 -24.61 18.54 24.07
N ASP A 21 -23.88 19.38 23.34
CA ASP A 21 -24.44 20.57 22.72
C ASP A 21 -25.50 20.13 21.69
N SER A 22 -26.73 20.57 21.90
CA SER A 22 -27.96 20.13 21.21
C SER A 22 -28.12 20.73 19.81
N ASN A 23 -27.02 21.07 19.13
CA ASN A 23 -27.04 21.77 17.84
C ASN A 23 -26.71 20.87 16.63
N TYR A 24 -27.24 19.64 16.61
CA TYR A 24 -27.30 18.85 15.39
C TYR A 24 -28.72 18.90 14.80
N PRO A 25 -28.97 19.68 13.72
CA PRO A 25 -30.26 19.74 13.09
C PRO A 25 -30.49 18.45 12.27
N GLY A 26 -31.50 17.68 12.71
CA GLY A 26 -32.36 16.82 11.90
C GLY A 26 -31.73 16.04 10.74
N ARG A 27 -31.33 14.80 11.02
CA ARG A 27 -31.48 13.67 10.08
C ARG A 27 -31.78 12.43 10.93
N ASP A 28 -32.94 11.81 10.69
CA ASP A 28 -33.32 10.52 11.28
C ASP A 28 -32.33 9.44 10.83
N MET A 29 -31.23 9.28 11.57
CA MET A 29 -30.27 8.21 11.37
C MET A 29 -30.19 7.36 12.62
N THR A 30 -30.24 6.04 12.42
CA THR A 30 -30.20 5.08 13.52
C THR A 30 -28.85 5.15 14.24
N MET A 31 -28.82 4.82 15.54
CA MET A 31 -27.58 4.81 16.34
C MET A 31 -26.47 3.94 15.71
N ALA A 32 -26.84 2.89 14.96
CA ALA A 32 -25.90 2.06 14.19
C ALA A 32 -25.36 2.75 12.92
N ALA A 33 -26.14 3.63 12.29
CA ALA A 33 -25.68 4.46 11.18
C ALA A 33 -24.70 5.54 11.68
N HIS A 34 -25.02 6.20 12.80
CA HIS A 34 -24.13 7.19 13.43
C HIS A 34 -22.81 6.57 13.92
N GLN A 35 -22.85 5.35 14.48
CA GLN A 35 -21.62 4.63 14.85
C GLN A 35 -20.77 4.24 13.64
N ARG A 36 -21.39 3.84 12.52
CA ARG A 36 -20.69 3.53 11.26
C ARG A 36 -20.09 4.78 10.63
N GLU A 37 -20.82 5.88 10.60
CA GLU A 37 -20.32 7.16 10.11
C GLU A 37 -19.16 7.67 10.97
N TRP A 38 -19.27 7.61 12.30
CA TRP A 38 -18.19 8.00 13.21
C TRP A 38 -16.93 7.14 13.01
N ILE A 39 -17.07 5.81 12.84
CA ILE A 39 -15.93 4.93 12.53
C ILE A 39 -15.31 5.29 11.18
N ASN A 40 -16.11 5.60 10.16
CA ASN A 40 -15.59 5.98 8.84
C ASN A 40 -14.91 7.36 8.86
N GLU A 41 -15.40 8.30 9.66
CA GLU A 41 -14.80 9.63 9.84
C GLU A 41 -13.50 9.59 10.66
N HIS A 42 -13.31 8.57 11.50
CA HIS A 42 -12.15 8.39 12.37
C HIS A 42 -11.30 7.16 12.01
N ASP A 43 -11.56 6.50 10.86
CA ASP A 43 -10.69 5.47 10.33
C ASP A 43 -9.44 6.18 9.84
N ASP A 44 -8.29 5.90 10.44
CA ASP A 44 -7.00 6.30 9.89
C ASP A 44 -6.82 5.50 8.58
N GLN A 45 -7.45 6.00 7.51
CA GLN A 45 -7.45 5.44 6.16
C GLN A 45 -6.04 5.01 5.72
N PRO A 46 -4.94 5.73 6.04
CA PRO A 46 -3.59 5.28 5.74
C PRO A 46 -3.17 3.98 6.43
N ALA A 47 -3.58 3.76 7.68
CA ALA A 47 -3.27 2.53 8.43
C ALA A 47 -4.14 1.35 7.94
N SER A 48 -5.41 1.62 7.64
CA SER A 48 -6.36 0.67 7.03
C SER A 48 -5.88 0.20 5.65
N ASP A 49 -5.46 1.14 4.79
CA ASP A 49 -4.92 0.86 3.46
C ASP A 49 -3.60 0.09 3.51
N LEU A 50 -2.69 0.46 4.41
CA LEU A 50 -1.42 -0.25 4.56
C LEU A 50 -1.64 -1.72 4.94
N LEU A 51 -2.49 -1.99 5.94
CA LEU A 51 -2.77 -3.37 6.35
C LEU A 51 -3.45 -4.17 5.23
N ARG A 52 -4.36 -3.54 4.48
CA ARG A 52 -5.02 -4.15 3.32
C ARG A 52 -3.99 -4.48 2.23
N ALA A 53 -3.12 -3.54 1.89
CA ALA A 53 -2.06 -3.72 0.90
C ALA A 53 -1.10 -4.86 1.27
N VAL A 54 -0.68 -4.94 2.54
CA VAL A 54 0.16 -6.03 3.05
C VAL A 54 -0.50 -7.40 2.83
N LYS A 55 -1.78 -7.54 3.21
CA LYS A 55 -2.53 -8.80 3.07
C LYS A 55 -2.67 -9.20 1.60
N ILE A 56 -2.93 -8.24 0.73
CA ILE A 56 -3.06 -8.46 -0.71
C ILE A 56 -1.72 -8.91 -1.30
N ALA A 57 -0.64 -8.19 -1.04
CA ALA A 57 0.70 -8.52 -1.53
C ALA A 57 1.14 -9.92 -1.06
N PHE A 58 0.92 -10.25 0.21
CA PHE A 58 1.25 -11.57 0.76
C PHE A 58 0.51 -12.70 0.03
N LYS A 59 -0.80 -12.51 -0.24
CA LYS A 59 -1.60 -13.51 -0.96
C LYS A 59 -1.24 -13.59 -2.45
N ALA A 60 -1.06 -12.44 -3.10
CA ALA A 60 -0.76 -12.34 -4.53
C ALA A 60 0.56 -13.02 -4.90
N HIS A 61 1.55 -12.93 -4.00
CA HIS A 61 2.90 -13.45 -4.21
C HIS A 61 3.16 -14.76 -3.44
N MET A 62 2.11 -15.44 -2.96
CA MET A 62 2.26 -16.69 -2.22
C MET A 62 2.86 -17.78 -3.12
N GLY A 63 3.95 -18.42 -2.65
CA GLY A 63 4.67 -19.43 -3.42
C GLY A 63 5.54 -18.87 -4.55
N GLN A 64 5.55 -17.56 -4.77
CA GLN A 64 6.46 -16.91 -5.70
C GLN A 64 7.81 -16.65 -5.03
N THR A 65 8.90 -16.87 -5.78
CA THR A 65 10.26 -16.52 -5.36
C THR A 65 10.79 -15.34 -6.16
N ASP A 66 11.66 -14.54 -5.55
CA ASP A 66 12.44 -13.52 -6.24
C ASP A 66 13.66 -14.14 -6.95
N LYS A 67 14.50 -13.26 -7.52
CA LYS A 67 15.70 -13.66 -8.29
C LYS A 67 16.77 -14.33 -7.44
N GLY A 68 16.75 -14.13 -6.13
CA GLY A 68 17.66 -14.76 -5.18
C GLY A 68 17.12 -16.08 -4.61
N GLY A 69 15.92 -16.50 -5.02
CA GLY A 69 15.26 -17.70 -4.48
C GLY A 69 14.51 -17.46 -3.16
N GLU A 70 14.47 -16.22 -2.67
CA GLU A 70 13.75 -15.85 -1.46
C GLU A 70 12.25 -15.63 -1.75
N PRO A 71 11.35 -15.74 -0.76
CA PRO A 71 9.95 -15.42 -0.95
C PRO A 71 9.76 -14.01 -1.50
N TYR A 72 9.00 -13.87 -2.60
CA TYR A 72 8.85 -12.60 -3.31
C TYR A 72 8.29 -11.48 -2.43
N PHE A 73 7.43 -11.82 -1.47
CA PHE A 73 6.91 -10.87 -0.49
C PHE A 73 8.01 -10.13 0.29
N LEU A 74 9.19 -10.72 0.49
CA LEU A 74 10.32 -10.06 1.15
C LEU A 74 10.86 -8.89 0.32
N HIS A 75 10.81 -8.97 -1.01
CA HIS A 75 11.12 -7.82 -1.87
C HIS A 75 10.12 -6.68 -1.63
N CYS A 76 8.81 -6.96 -1.68
CA CYS A 76 7.77 -5.96 -1.38
C CYS A 76 8.00 -5.29 -0.01
N LYS A 77 8.37 -6.09 1.00
CA LYS A 77 8.70 -5.59 2.33
C LYS A 77 9.91 -4.65 2.32
N ARG A 78 11.02 -5.01 1.68
CA ARG A 78 12.24 -4.17 1.61
C ARG A 78 11.95 -2.84 0.92
N VAL A 79 11.15 -2.85 -0.16
CA VAL A 79 10.71 -1.63 -0.84
C VAL A 79 9.84 -0.77 0.09
N ALA A 80 8.89 -1.38 0.81
CA ALA A 80 8.01 -0.68 1.74
C ALA A 80 8.71 -0.16 3.01
N ASP A 81 9.81 -0.78 3.44
CA ASP A 81 10.64 -0.32 4.56
C ASP A 81 11.53 0.88 4.16
N ALA A 82 11.78 1.07 2.86
CA ALA A 82 12.61 2.15 2.32
C ALA A 82 11.85 3.45 2.03
N VAL A 83 10.51 3.44 2.21
CA VAL A 83 9.61 4.58 1.97
C VAL A 83 8.77 4.88 3.20
N SER A 84 8.00 5.98 3.20
CA SER A 84 7.32 6.47 4.41
C SER A 84 5.87 6.87 4.17
N GLY A 85 5.07 6.93 5.24
CA GLY A 85 3.67 7.40 5.15
C GLY A 85 2.82 6.57 4.18
N GLY A 86 2.00 7.26 3.38
CA GLY A 86 1.08 6.64 2.41
C GLY A 86 1.75 5.89 1.27
N GLU A 87 3.04 6.12 1.01
CA GLU A 87 3.82 5.44 -0.03
C GLU A 87 3.96 3.94 0.27
N ARG A 88 3.91 3.56 1.55
CA ARG A 88 4.11 2.17 1.99
C ARG A 88 3.02 1.24 1.46
N ALA A 89 1.77 1.69 1.39
CA ALA A 89 0.69 0.89 0.81
C ALA A 89 0.95 0.63 -0.68
N VAL A 90 1.33 1.67 -1.43
CA VAL A 90 1.72 1.55 -2.85
C VAL A 90 2.94 0.63 -3.01
N ALA A 91 3.92 0.70 -2.12
CA ALA A 91 5.10 -0.16 -2.14
C ALA A 91 4.76 -1.65 -1.99
N TYR A 92 3.77 -2.02 -1.17
CA TYR A 92 3.31 -3.40 -1.12
C TYR A 92 2.56 -3.84 -2.39
N LEU A 93 1.86 -2.91 -3.06
CA LEU A 93 1.04 -3.20 -4.23
C LEU A 93 1.79 -3.10 -5.57
N HIS A 94 2.98 -2.52 -5.60
CA HIS A 94 3.64 -2.07 -6.84
C HIS A 94 3.80 -3.16 -7.92
N ASP A 95 3.93 -4.41 -7.50
CA ASP A 95 4.11 -5.57 -8.39
C ASP A 95 2.89 -6.51 -8.42
N VAL A 96 1.85 -6.23 -7.63
CA VAL A 96 0.69 -7.12 -7.48
C VAL A 96 -0.05 -7.28 -8.79
N VAL A 97 -0.26 -6.19 -9.54
CA VAL A 97 -0.97 -6.24 -10.83
C VAL A 97 -0.12 -6.91 -11.91
N GLU A 98 1.20 -6.72 -11.88
CA GLU A 98 2.10 -7.25 -12.90
C GLU A 98 2.40 -8.75 -12.69
N LYS A 99 2.53 -9.19 -11.43
CA LYS A 99 3.07 -10.51 -11.08
C LYS A 99 2.13 -11.37 -10.24
N GLY A 100 1.04 -10.79 -9.71
CA GLY A 100 0.02 -11.51 -8.96
C GLY A 100 -1.08 -12.05 -9.87
N PRO A 101 -1.22 -13.37 -10.05
CA PRO A 101 -2.26 -13.94 -10.91
C PRO A 101 -3.67 -13.50 -10.49
N GLY A 102 -4.45 -13.02 -11.46
CA GLY A 102 -5.84 -12.59 -11.23
C GLY A 102 -5.99 -11.25 -10.51
N TRP A 103 -4.91 -10.49 -10.31
CA TRP A 103 -4.98 -9.11 -9.83
C TRP A 103 -5.02 -8.12 -11.00
N THR A 104 -5.92 -7.14 -10.88
CA THR A 104 -6.10 -6.05 -11.84
C THR A 104 -6.25 -4.73 -11.09
N LEU A 105 -6.09 -3.60 -11.77
CA LEU A 105 -6.35 -2.29 -11.19
C LEU A 105 -7.81 -2.15 -10.75
N ASP A 106 -8.76 -2.69 -11.53
CA ASP A 106 -10.19 -2.69 -11.16
C ASP A 106 -10.44 -3.48 -9.88
N ARG A 107 -9.83 -4.65 -9.75
CA ARG A 107 -9.94 -5.42 -8.52
C ARG A 107 -9.37 -4.68 -7.31
N LEU A 108 -8.27 -3.95 -7.47
CA LEU A 108 -7.74 -3.11 -6.40
C LEU A 108 -8.71 -1.95 -6.07
N ARG A 109 -9.39 -1.36 -7.06
CA ARG A 109 -10.45 -0.37 -6.80
C ARG A 109 -11.59 -0.98 -5.97
N ASP A 110 -12.01 -2.20 -6.30
CA ASP A 110 -13.08 -2.92 -5.59
C ASP A 110 -12.69 -3.29 -4.15
N GLU A 111 -11.39 -3.43 -3.85
CA GLU A 111 -10.86 -3.59 -2.49
C GLU A 111 -10.92 -2.29 -1.66
N GLY A 112 -11.30 -1.16 -2.28
CA GLY A 112 -11.53 0.12 -1.61
C GLY A 112 -10.31 1.03 -1.51
N PHE A 113 -9.27 0.81 -2.32
CA PHE A 113 -8.14 1.75 -2.37
C PHE A 113 -8.54 3.07 -3.03
N THR A 114 -7.97 4.16 -2.53
CA THR A 114 -8.22 5.50 -3.07
C THR A 114 -7.73 5.63 -4.52
N PRO A 115 -8.34 6.53 -5.33
CA PRO A 115 -7.88 6.77 -6.70
C PRO A 115 -6.38 7.10 -6.80
N ALA A 116 -5.84 7.84 -5.83
CA ALA A 116 -4.42 8.18 -5.77
C ALA A 116 -3.49 6.94 -5.65
N VAL A 117 -3.87 5.97 -4.81
CA VAL A 117 -3.14 4.70 -4.67
C VAL A 117 -3.21 3.90 -5.98
N ILE A 118 -4.39 3.83 -6.60
CA ILE A 118 -4.58 3.09 -7.86
C ILE A 118 -3.79 3.71 -9.01
N GLU A 119 -3.81 5.03 -9.15
CA GLU A 119 -3.02 5.75 -10.15
C GLU A 119 -1.52 5.55 -9.94
N ALA A 120 -1.06 5.50 -8.69
CA ALA A 120 0.33 5.21 -8.37
C ALA A 120 0.72 3.76 -8.72
N VAL A 121 -0.15 2.79 -8.45
CA VAL A 121 0.08 1.39 -8.83
C VAL A 121 0.06 1.22 -10.35
N ASP A 122 -0.85 1.88 -11.08
CA ASP A 122 -0.83 1.91 -12.55
C ASP A 122 0.47 2.53 -13.09
N ALA A 123 0.93 3.61 -12.48
CA ALA A 123 2.21 4.23 -12.82
C ALA A 123 3.39 3.26 -12.63
N LEU A 124 3.31 2.35 -11.65
CA LEU A 124 4.31 1.33 -11.33
C LEU A 124 4.11 -0.01 -12.05
N THR A 125 3.03 -0.19 -12.79
CA THR A 125 2.77 -1.41 -13.56
C THR A 125 3.31 -1.23 -14.97
N ARG A 126 4.19 -2.13 -15.43
CA ARG A 126 4.80 -2.00 -16.76
C ARG A 126 3.81 -2.33 -17.88
N ARG A 127 3.86 -1.56 -18.95
CA ARG A 127 3.07 -1.77 -20.18
C ARG A 127 3.84 -2.67 -21.15
N ARG A 128 3.13 -3.43 -21.98
CA ARG A 128 3.75 -4.40 -22.90
C ARG A 128 4.67 -3.75 -23.95
N ASP A 129 4.31 -2.54 -24.39
CA ASP A 129 4.95 -1.87 -25.53
C ASP A 129 5.80 -0.65 -25.12
N GLU A 130 6.13 -0.49 -23.84
CA GLU A 130 7.00 0.61 -23.38
C GLU A 130 8.43 0.13 -23.09
N THR A 131 9.41 1.01 -23.34
CA THR A 131 10.80 0.76 -22.96
C THR A 131 10.99 0.89 -21.45
N ASP A 132 12.07 0.29 -20.92
CA ASP A 132 12.39 0.40 -19.49
C ASP A 132 12.56 1.89 -19.06
N ASP A 133 13.19 2.72 -19.90
CA ASP A 133 13.33 4.16 -19.64
C ASP A 133 11.99 4.90 -19.65
N ALA A 134 11.11 4.58 -20.62
CA ALA A 134 9.79 5.19 -20.70
C ALA A 134 8.92 4.80 -19.49
N PHE A 135 9.00 3.55 -19.05
CA PHE A 135 8.36 3.07 -17.84
C PHE A 135 8.87 3.82 -16.60
N VAL A 136 10.19 3.88 -16.40
CA VAL A 136 10.79 4.59 -15.27
C VAL A 136 10.40 6.06 -15.28
N ALA A 137 10.53 6.75 -16.42
CA ALA A 137 10.16 8.16 -16.55
C ALA A 137 8.67 8.41 -16.25
N ARG A 138 7.78 7.50 -16.66
CA ARG A 138 6.35 7.57 -16.38
C ARG A 138 6.06 7.38 -14.88
N ALA A 139 6.62 6.35 -14.27
CA ALA A 139 6.46 6.08 -12.84
C ALA A 139 6.91 7.29 -11.98
N LEU A 140 8.04 7.90 -12.35
CA LEU A 140 8.61 9.04 -11.62
C LEU A 140 7.80 10.35 -11.74
N LYS A 141 6.89 10.46 -12.71
CA LYS A 141 6.01 11.64 -12.84
C LYS A 141 4.91 11.64 -11.77
N ASN A 142 4.47 10.47 -11.30
CA ASN A 142 3.48 10.37 -10.23
C ASN A 142 4.18 10.53 -8.87
N GLU A 143 3.70 11.47 -8.05
CA GLU A 143 4.34 11.85 -6.79
C GLU A 143 4.38 10.72 -5.76
N LEU A 144 3.33 9.91 -5.69
CA LEU A 144 3.22 8.79 -4.75
C LEU A 144 3.99 7.56 -5.24
N ALA A 145 4.08 7.36 -6.56
CA ALA A 145 4.82 6.26 -7.17
C ALA A 145 6.33 6.50 -7.21
N ARG A 146 6.78 7.75 -7.38
CA ARG A 146 8.20 8.12 -7.50
C ARG A 146 9.10 7.55 -6.40
N PRO A 147 8.84 7.77 -5.09
CA PRO A 147 9.68 7.24 -4.02
C PRO A 147 9.71 5.71 -4.04
N VAL A 148 8.57 5.08 -4.31
CA VAL A 148 8.45 3.62 -4.45
C VAL A 148 9.28 3.11 -5.62
N LYS A 149 9.25 3.78 -6.78
CA LYS A 149 10.04 3.37 -7.94
C LYS A 149 11.54 3.44 -7.67
N VAL A 150 11.99 4.49 -6.98
CA VAL A 150 13.40 4.63 -6.59
C VAL A 150 13.79 3.53 -5.61
N ALA A 151 12.95 3.20 -4.64
CA ALA A 151 13.19 2.11 -3.69
C ALA A 151 13.26 0.74 -4.40
N ASP A 152 12.32 0.45 -5.31
CA ASP A 152 12.30 -0.75 -6.16
C ASP A 152 13.59 -0.90 -6.98
N LEU A 153 14.01 0.17 -7.67
CA LEU A 153 15.25 0.17 -8.45
C LEU A 153 16.49 -0.09 -7.59
N LYS A 154 16.54 0.47 -6.37
CA LYS A 154 17.64 0.23 -5.42
C LYS A 154 17.68 -1.20 -4.91
N ASP A 155 16.53 -1.76 -4.53
CA ASP A 155 16.46 -3.15 -4.07
C ASP A 155 16.88 -4.10 -5.19
N ASN A 156 16.34 -3.91 -6.38
CA ASN A 156 16.68 -4.70 -7.54
C ASN A 156 18.18 -4.62 -7.92
N LEU A 157 18.79 -3.43 -7.82
CA LEU A 157 20.22 -3.27 -8.03
C LEU A 157 21.03 -4.10 -7.03
N ALA A 158 20.72 -3.95 -5.74
CA ALA A 158 21.42 -4.68 -4.68
C ALA A 158 21.25 -6.21 -4.81
N GLN A 159 20.06 -6.68 -5.21
CA GLN A 159 19.81 -8.10 -5.46
C GLN A 159 20.57 -8.61 -6.69
N ALA A 160 20.59 -7.84 -7.78
CA ALA A 160 21.33 -8.20 -9.00
C ALA A 160 22.83 -8.30 -8.73
N GLU A 161 23.40 -7.37 -7.96
CA GLU A 161 24.81 -7.41 -7.57
C GLU A 161 25.15 -8.61 -6.68
N LYS A 162 24.29 -8.96 -5.72
CA LYS A 162 24.47 -10.16 -4.88
C LYS A 162 24.39 -11.46 -5.66
N THR A 163 23.54 -11.52 -6.68
CA THR A 163 23.27 -12.74 -7.46
C THR A 163 24.10 -12.85 -8.74
N GLY A 164 24.90 -11.82 -9.07
CA GLY A 164 25.70 -11.78 -10.29
C GLY A 164 24.89 -11.61 -11.57
N ILE A 165 23.62 -11.20 -11.47
CA ILE A 165 22.76 -10.90 -12.62
C ILE A 165 23.10 -9.52 -13.18
N ASP A 166 22.88 -9.32 -14.48
CA ASP A 166 23.06 -8.00 -15.09
C ASP A 166 22.24 -6.91 -14.36
N SER A 167 22.97 -5.89 -13.91
CA SER A 167 22.48 -4.76 -13.13
C SER A 167 22.45 -3.45 -13.93
N SER A 168 22.80 -3.50 -15.23
CA SER A 168 22.87 -2.34 -16.12
C SER A 168 21.60 -1.50 -16.12
N LYS A 169 20.44 -2.14 -16.31
CA LYS A 169 19.13 -1.48 -16.37
C LYS A 169 18.73 -0.79 -15.06
N TYR A 170 19.13 -1.34 -13.92
CA TYR A 170 18.80 -0.75 -12.61
C TYR A 170 19.67 0.48 -12.34
N ARG A 171 20.95 0.42 -12.71
CA ARG A 171 21.83 1.60 -12.69
C ARG A 171 21.32 2.70 -13.61
N GLU A 172 20.87 2.35 -14.81
CA GLU A 172 20.33 3.33 -15.76
C GLU A 172 19.04 3.97 -15.25
N GLY A 173 18.11 3.16 -14.73
CA GLY A 173 16.89 3.69 -14.09
C GLY A 173 17.17 4.67 -12.95
N LEU A 174 18.20 4.41 -12.12
CA LEU A 174 18.59 5.31 -11.03
C LEU A 174 19.27 6.60 -11.53
N ARG A 175 20.02 6.55 -12.64
CA ARG A 175 20.54 7.75 -13.31
C ARG A 175 19.42 8.61 -13.83
N LEU A 176 18.48 8.00 -14.56
CA LEU A 176 17.30 8.68 -15.08
C LEU A 176 16.47 9.32 -13.95
N ALA A 177 16.27 8.59 -12.85
CA ALA A 177 15.60 9.11 -11.67
C ALA A 177 16.32 10.33 -11.06
N SER A 178 17.65 10.31 -11.00
CA SER A 178 18.44 11.45 -10.52
C SER A 178 18.28 12.69 -11.41
N GLN A 179 18.27 12.49 -12.73
CA GLN A 179 18.07 13.57 -13.70
C GLN A 179 16.68 14.19 -13.59
N ILE A 180 15.63 13.36 -13.54
CA ILE A 180 14.23 13.82 -13.47
C ILE A 180 13.91 14.48 -12.13
N CYS A 181 14.43 13.95 -11.02
CA CYS A 181 14.14 14.49 -9.69
C CYS A 181 14.98 15.73 -9.32
N GLY A 182 15.98 16.09 -10.15
CA GLY A 182 16.88 17.21 -9.88
C GLY A 182 17.72 17.06 -8.61
N LYS A 183 17.86 15.84 -8.08
CA LYS A 183 18.63 15.53 -6.87
C LYS A 183 19.49 14.29 -7.10
N PRO A 184 20.75 14.26 -6.61
CA PRO A 184 21.56 13.06 -6.70
C PRO A 184 20.92 11.93 -5.88
N ILE A 185 20.60 10.81 -6.52
CA ILE A 185 20.19 9.60 -5.80
C ILE A 185 21.47 8.83 -5.45
N ARG A 186 21.79 8.75 -4.14
CA ARG A 186 22.93 7.96 -3.67
C ARG A 186 22.71 6.49 -4.03
N LEU A 187 23.63 5.96 -4.83
CA LEU A 187 23.86 4.53 -5.00
C LEU A 187 24.60 4.10 -3.72
N GLY A 188 23.93 3.32 -2.88
CA GLY A 188 24.49 2.86 -1.61
C GLY A 188 25.71 1.98 -1.79
#